data_AF-A0A3D1KGW7-F1
#
_entry.id   AF-A0A3D1KGW7-F1
#
_cell.length_a   1.000
_cell.length_b   1.000
_cell.length_c   1.000
_cell.angle_alpha   90.00
_cell.angle_beta   90.00
_cell.angle_gamma   90.00
#
_symmetry.space_group_name_H-M   'P 1'
#
loop_
_entity.id
_entity.type
_entity.pdbx_description
1 polymer ?
#
loop_
_entity_poly.entity_id
_entity_poly.type
_entity_poly.pdbx_seq_one_letter_code
_entity_poly.pdbx_strand_id
1 'polypeptide(L)' 'MIYPDNIEEKIDFVVIRDELHRRCTSPLGREQVDAMTFLTDYETITMLIRETDEMKHILEDGSPDFPHGEI' A
#
# COMPACT_ATOMS: atom_id res chain seq x y z
N MET A 1 -7.65 -3.23 -17.99
CA MET A 1 -8.36 -2.78 -16.79
C MET A 1 -9.85 -2.76 -17.08
N ILE A 2 -10.68 -3.34 -16.20
CA ILE A 2 -12.15 -3.25 -16.31
C ILE A 2 -12.70 -1.89 -15.80
N TYR A 3 -11.84 -1.10 -15.15
CA TYR A 3 -12.14 0.25 -14.69
C TYR A 3 -11.68 1.29 -15.71
N PRO A 4 -12.41 2.41 -15.85
CA PRO A 4 -12.00 3.53 -16.68
C PRO A 4 -10.75 4.21 -16.10
N ASP A 5 -9.97 4.86 -16.96
CA ASP A 5 -8.70 5.50 -16.59
C ASP A 5 -8.83 6.56 -15.49
N ASN A 6 -10.03 7.14 -15.33
CA ASN A 6 -10.35 8.14 -14.31
C ASN A 6 -10.91 7.56 -13.00
N ILE A 7 -10.70 6.27 -12.73
CA ILE A 7 -11.17 5.66 -11.48
C ILE A 7 -10.54 6.31 -10.24
N GLU A 8 -9.29 6.73 -10.33
CA GLU A 8 -8.59 7.40 -9.22
C GLU A 8 -9.23 8.72 -8.83
N GLU A 9 -9.63 9.52 -9.81
CA GLU A 9 -10.36 10.77 -9.57
C GLU A 9 -11.76 10.47 -9.01
N LYS A 10 -12.43 9.44 -9.53
CA LYS A 10 -13.80 9.09 -9.11
C LYS A 10 -13.91 8.59 -7.68
N ILE A 11 -12.85 8.00 -7.13
CA ILE A 11 -12.81 7.53 -5.75
C ILE A 11 -12.00 8.45 -4.84
N ASP A 12 -11.60 9.62 -5.35
CA ASP A 12 -10.73 10.59 -4.66
C ASP A 12 -9.38 10.00 -4.16
N PHE A 13 -8.86 8.98 -4.86
CA PHE A 13 -7.58 8.35 -4.51
C PHE A 13 -6.39 9.30 -4.67
N VAL A 14 -6.55 10.35 -5.50
CA VAL A 14 -5.55 11.40 -5.70
C VAL A 14 -5.12 12.02 -4.36
N VAL A 15 -6.04 12.17 -3.39
CA VAL A 15 -5.72 12.71 -2.06
C VAL A 15 -4.78 11.79 -1.30
N ILE A 16 -4.95 10.47 -1.42
CA ILE A 16 -4.10 9.48 -0.78
C ILE A 16 -2.69 9.52 -1.39
N ARG A 17 -2.58 9.62 -2.73
CA ARG A 17 -1.28 9.73 -3.40
C ARG A 17 -0.52 10.98 -2.96
N ASP A 18 -1.20 12.13 -2.90
CA ASP A 18 -0.57 13.39 -2.45
C ASP A 18 -0.04 13.29 -1.01
N GLU A 19 -0.82 12.70 -0.11
CA GLU A 19 -0.39 12.47 1.27
C GLU A 19 0.81 11.50 1.35
N LEU A 20 0.82 10.44 0.52
CA LEU A 20 1.97 9.54 0.43
C LEU A 20 3.22 10.25 -0.07
N HIS A 21 3.11 11.08 -1.12
CA HIS A 21 4.24 11.87 -1.61
C HIS A 21 4.84 12.80 -0.56
N ARG A 22 3.99 13.43 0.26
CA ARG A 22 4.44 14.30 1.36
C ARG A 22 5.19 13.54 2.44
N ARG A 23 4.84 12.28 2.68
CA ARG A 23 5.52 11.41 3.67
C ARG A 23 6.83 10.82 3.14
N CYS A 24 7.00 10.70 1.83
CA CYS A 24 8.24 10.26 1.24
C CYS A 24 9.36 11.30 1.43
N THR A 25 10.40 10.94 2.18
CA THR A 25 11.59 11.78 2.40
C THR A 25 12.55 11.75 1.21
N SER A 26 12.60 10.64 0.46
CA SER A 26 13.51 10.46 -0.67
C SER A 26 12.81 10.64 -2.03
N PRO A 27 13.53 11.11 -3.07
CA PRO A 27 13.02 11.14 -4.45
C PRO A 27 12.59 9.76 -4.94
N LEU A 28 13.37 8.72 -4.62
CA LEU A 28 13.04 7.33 -4.94
C LEU A 28 11.69 6.91 -4.35
N GLY A 29 11.39 7.31 -3.12
CA GLY A 29 10.10 7.02 -2.49
C GLY A 29 8.93 7.63 -3.27
N ARG A 30 9.09 8.86 -3.78
CA ARG A 30 8.06 9.50 -4.61
C ARG A 30 7.88 8.80 -5.96
N GLU A 31 8.97 8.40 -6.61
CA GLU A 31 8.89 7.61 -7.86
C GLU A 31 8.15 6.28 -7.66
N GLN A 32 8.33 5.63 -6.50
CA GLN A 32 7.61 4.41 -6.17
C GLN A 32 6.11 4.66 -5.96
N VAL A 33 5.74 5.79 -5.36
CA VAL A 33 4.34 6.23 -5.23
C VAL A 33 3.74 6.51 -6.61
N ASP A 34 4.48 7.18 -7.50
CA ASP A 34 4.05 7.43 -8.88
C ASP A 34 3.81 6.12 -9.66
N ALA A 35 4.65 5.12 -9.43
CA ALA A 35 4.58 3.82 -10.09
C ALA A 35 3.45 2.90 -9.58
N MET A 36 2.74 3.24 -8.49
CA MET A 36 1.67 2.38 -7.97
C MET A 36 0.51 2.27 -8.96
N THR A 37 0.00 1.06 -9.13
CA THR A 37 -1.14 0.76 -10.01
C THR A 37 -2.17 -0.10 -9.29
N PHE A 38 -3.44 0.05 -9.64
CA PHE A 38 -4.49 -0.82 -9.14
C PHE A 38 -4.32 -2.25 -9.66
N LEU A 39 -4.46 -3.21 -8.76
CA LEU A 39 -4.54 -4.62 -9.11
C LEU A 39 -5.97 -4.97 -9.54
N THR A 40 -6.09 -5.88 -10.49
CA THR A 40 -7.40 -6.38 -10.97
C THR A 40 -7.55 -7.89 -10.81
N ASP A 41 -6.50 -8.59 -10.43
CA ASP A 41 -6.52 -10.04 -10.23
C ASP A 41 -7.03 -10.39 -8.82
N TYR A 42 -8.12 -11.15 -8.77
CA TYR A 42 -8.81 -11.45 -7.50
C TYR A 42 -7.96 -12.30 -6.54
N GLU A 43 -7.26 -13.31 -7.06
CA GLU A 43 -6.44 -14.20 -6.23
C GLU A 43 -5.28 -13.43 -5.60
N THR A 44 -4.59 -12.61 -6.39
CA THR A 44 -3.50 -11.74 -5.94
C THR A 44 -3.99 -10.76 -4.88
N ILE A 45 -5.12 -10.07 -5.12
CA ILE A 45 -5.69 -9.10 -4.15
C ILE A 45 -6.04 -9.80 -2.84
N THR A 46 -6.69 -10.96 -2.90
CA THR A 46 -7.11 -11.72 -1.71
C THR A 46 -5.91 -12.17 -0.89
N MET A 47 -4.85 -12.65 -1.55
CA MET A 47 -3.61 -13.06 -0.91
C MET A 47 -2.95 -11.87 -0.19
N LEU A 48 -2.72 -10.75 -0.89
CA LEU A 48 -2.07 -9.57 -0.32
C LEU A 48 -2.84 -8.98 0.88
N ILE A 49 -4.17 -8.97 0.82
CA ILE A 49 -5.00 -8.50 1.94
C ILE A 49 -4.80 -9.42 3.16
N ARG A 50 -4.78 -10.75 2.96
CA ARG A 50 -4.57 -11.71 4.05
C ARG A 50 -3.18 -11.60 4.65
N GLU A 51 -2.14 -11.51 3.81
CA GLU A 51 -0.75 -11.34 4.26
C GLU A 51 -0.59 -10.03 5.05
N THR A 52 -1.24 -8.94 4.60
CA THR A 52 -1.21 -7.65 5.30
C THR A 52 -1.92 -7.73 6.65
N ASP A 53 -3.06 -8.42 6.72
CA ASP A 53 -3.82 -8.62 7.96
C ASP A 53 -3.04 -9.48 8.96
N GLU A 54 -2.43 -10.57 8.50
CA GLU A 54 -1.54 -11.42 9.30
C GLU A 54 -0.34 -10.62 9.84
N MET A 55 0.33 -9.85 8.97
CA MET A 55 1.45 -9.00 9.36
C MET A 55 1.03 -7.97 10.41
N LYS A 56 -0.15 -7.35 10.25
CA LYS A 56 -0.69 -6.40 11.22
C LYS A 56 -0.91 -7.09 12.57
N HIS A 57 -1.52 -8.29 12.59
CA HIS A 57 -1.71 -9.06 13.81
C HIS A 57 -0.38 -9.40 14.49
N ILE A 58 0.64 -9.84 13.74
CA ILE A 58 1.98 -10.12 14.27
C ILE A 58 2.60 -8.88 14.94
N LEU A 59 2.44 -7.70 14.33
CA LEU A 59 2.95 -6.44 14.87
C LEU A 59 2.19 -5.99 16.13
N GLU A 60 0.88 -6.22 16.21
CA GLU A 60 0.02 -5.85 17.34
C GLU A 60 0.17 -6.80 18.54
N ASP A 61 0.35 -8.10 18.30
CA ASP A 61 0.52 -9.12 19.34
C ASP A 61 1.88 -9.01 20.08
N GLY A 62 2.82 -8.19 19.56
CA GLY A 62 4.10 -7.92 20.21
C GLY A 62 4.99 -9.14 20.35
N SER A 63 4.90 -10.08 19.40
CA SER A 63 5.66 -11.33 19.46
C SER A 63 7.17 -11.02 19.53
N PRO A 64 7.89 -11.47 20.58
CA PRO A 64 9.28 -11.09 20.81
C PRO A 64 10.25 -11.63 19.74
N ASP A 65 9.79 -12.57 18.91
CA ASP A 65 10.58 -13.22 17.86
C ASP A 65 10.45 -12.52 16.50
N PHE A 66 9.51 -11.59 16.32
CA PHE A 66 9.39 -10.86 15.06
C PHE A 66 10.31 -9.63 15.10
N PRO A 67 11.26 -9.49 14.15
CA PRO A 67 12.18 -8.38 14.13
C PRO A 67 11.40 -7.09 13.82
N HIS A 68 11.07 -6.34 14.86
CA HIS A 68 10.71 -4.94 14.72
C HIS A 68 11.96 -4.26 14.17
N GLY A 69 11.92 -3.84 12.90
CA GLY A 69 13.01 -3.07 12.32
C GLY A 69 13.20 -1.78 13.11
N GLU A 70 14.02 -1.82 14.15
CA GLU A 70 14.55 -0.63 14.80
C GLU A 70 15.44 0.06 13.78
N ILE A 71 14.96 1.21 13.29
CA ILE A 71 15.71 2.17 12.47
C ILE A 71 16.07 3.36 13.35
#